data_AF-A0AAD7GSP8-F1
#
_entry.id   AF-A0AAD7GSP8-F1
#
_cell.length_a   1.000
_cell.length_b   1.000
_cell.length_c   1.000
_cell.angle_alpha   90.00
_cell.angle_beta   90.00
_cell.angle_gamma   90.00
#
_symmetry.space_group_name_H-M   'P 1'
#
loop_
_entity.id
_entity.type
_entity.pdbx_description
1 polymer ?
#
loop_
_entity_poly.entity_id
_entity_poly.type
_entity_poly.pdbx_seq_one_letter_code
_entity_poly.pdbx_strand_id
1 'polypeptide(L)'
;FLSGVKPVKYDCYINSCMCYTGRYMALQRCPFCHEARFDSKNKPQHGFHYIPIIPRLVTLYTNKEHSKVLQTYHADFVLKPDKFKDVFDRTHYKGLLQKLVTLHSKKLARKFFSDMRDIALGISFHSFTLFKHWK
;
A
#
# COMPACT_ATOMS: atom_id res chain seq x y z
N PHE A 1 -12.14 -12.08 -15.24
CA PHE A 1 -10.77 -11.97 -14.72
C PHE A 1 -10.31 -13.35 -14.28
N LEU A 2 -9.25 -13.89 -14.90
CA LEU A 2 -8.78 -15.25 -14.64
C LEU A 2 -8.29 -15.47 -13.20
N SER A 3 -7.84 -14.42 -12.52
CA SER A 3 -7.33 -14.48 -11.14
C SER A 3 -8.38 -14.23 -10.05
N GLY A 4 -9.66 -14.05 -10.39
CA GLY A 4 -10.71 -13.67 -9.43
C GLY A 4 -10.61 -12.24 -8.88
N VAL A 5 -9.48 -11.53 -9.10
CA VAL A 5 -9.29 -10.14 -8.68
C VAL A 5 -9.89 -9.20 -9.72
N LYS A 6 -10.85 -8.38 -9.30
CA LYS A 6 -11.45 -7.34 -10.14
C LYS A 6 -10.77 -5.99 -9.86
N PRO A 7 -10.22 -5.31 -10.87
CA PRO A 7 -9.75 -3.94 -10.73
C PRO A 7 -10.90 -3.02 -10.34
N VAL A 8 -10.59 -2.02 -9.50
CA VAL A 8 -11.49 -0.95 -9.11
C VAL A 8 -11.05 0.31 -9.85
N LYS A 9 -11.99 0.96 -10.53
CA LYS A 9 -11.71 2.24 -11.19
C LYS A 9 -11.94 3.37 -10.19
N TYR A 10 -10.96 4.24 -10.06
CA TYR A 10 -11.08 5.49 -9.32
C TYR A 10 -10.95 6.67 -10.27
N ASP A 11 -11.69 7.73 -9.97
CA ASP A 11 -11.52 9.00 -10.65
C ASP A 11 -10.26 9.66 -10.10
N CYS A 12 -9.37 10.04 -10.99
CA CYS A 12 -8.13 10.70 -10.65
C CYS A 12 -7.98 11.96 -11.47
N TYR A 13 -7.11 12.84 -11.03
CA TYR A 13 -6.74 13.99 -11.83
C TYR A 13 -5.63 13.65 -12.84
N ILE A 14 -5.63 14.33 -14.01
CA ILE A 14 -4.76 14.01 -15.15
C ILE A 14 -3.26 14.17 -14.83
N ASN A 15 -2.88 15.15 -14.01
CA ASN A 15 -1.50 15.34 -13.56
C ASN A 15 -1.22 14.66 -12.20
N SER A 16 -2.02 13.66 -11.82
CA SER A 16 -1.86 12.89 -10.58
C SER A 16 -1.90 13.71 -9.27
N CYS A 17 -2.49 14.91 -9.28
CA CYS A 17 -2.61 15.75 -8.08
C CYS A 17 -3.37 15.06 -6.94
N MET A 18 -4.41 14.29 -7.27
CA MET A 18 -5.21 13.55 -6.30
C MET A 18 -6.04 12.44 -6.94
N CYS A 19 -6.54 11.56 -6.07
CA CYS A 19 -7.55 10.55 -6.36
C CYS A 19 -8.83 10.91 -5.58
N TYR A 20 -10.00 10.85 -6.22
CA TYR A 20 -11.29 11.22 -5.63
C TYR A 20 -11.87 10.06 -4.81
N THR A 21 -11.23 9.76 -3.67
CA THR A 21 -11.60 8.68 -2.74
C THR A 21 -11.77 9.17 -1.31
N GLY A 22 -12.46 8.38 -0.48
CA GLY A 22 -12.73 8.70 0.92
C GLY A 22 -13.33 10.10 1.10
N ARG A 23 -12.67 10.95 1.89
CA ARG A 23 -13.10 12.34 2.15
C ARG A 23 -13.23 13.22 0.91
N TYR A 24 -12.65 12.81 -0.21
CA TYR A 24 -12.63 13.58 -1.44
C TYR A 24 -13.68 13.15 -2.47
N MET A 25 -14.49 12.12 -2.18
CA MET A 25 -15.44 11.55 -3.16
C MET A 25 -16.50 12.54 -3.65
N ALA A 26 -16.93 13.48 -2.80
CA ALA A 26 -17.95 14.47 -3.14
C ALA A 26 -17.38 15.69 -3.89
N LEU A 27 -16.05 15.83 -3.98
CA LEU A 27 -15.44 16.97 -4.63
C LEU A 27 -15.65 16.93 -6.15
N GLN A 28 -16.05 18.08 -6.68
CA GLN A 28 -16.24 18.35 -8.11
C GLN A 28 -15.04 19.05 -8.73
N ARG A 29 -14.14 19.60 -7.89
CA ARG A 29 -12.91 20.29 -8.30
C ARG A 29 -11.76 19.85 -7.41
N CYS A 30 -10.56 19.84 -7.97
CA CYS A 30 -9.34 19.56 -7.23
C CYS A 30 -9.05 20.73 -6.26
N PRO A 31 -8.79 20.51 -4.97
CA PRO A 31 -8.45 21.58 -4.04
C PRO A 31 -7.01 22.10 -4.24
N PHE A 32 -6.18 21.44 -5.05
CA PHE A 32 -4.78 21.79 -5.27
C PHE A 32 -4.55 22.58 -6.56
N CYS A 33 -5.15 22.15 -7.68
CA CYS A 33 -5.04 22.82 -8.97
C CYS A 33 -6.35 23.50 -9.43
N HIS A 34 -7.43 23.39 -8.64
CA HIS A 34 -8.74 24.00 -8.91
C HIS A 34 -9.46 23.57 -10.18
N GLU A 35 -8.89 22.65 -10.96
CA GLU A 35 -9.53 22.12 -12.16
C GLU A 35 -10.72 21.22 -11.84
N ALA A 36 -11.66 21.17 -12.79
CA ALA A 36 -12.84 20.33 -12.70
C ALA A 36 -12.50 18.84 -12.74
N ARG A 37 -13.25 18.03 -12.00
CA ARG A 37 -13.17 16.57 -12.04
C ARG A 37 -13.75 15.99 -13.32
N PHE A 38 -14.83 16.58 -13.80
CA PHE A 38 -15.62 16.10 -14.93
C PHE A 38 -15.41 16.98 -16.17
N ASP A 39 -15.53 16.39 -17.35
CA ASP A 39 -15.56 17.10 -18.63
C ASP A 39 -16.96 17.68 -18.92
N SER A 40 -17.13 18.34 -20.07
CA SER A 40 -18.42 18.90 -20.50
C SER A 40 -19.52 17.86 -20.72
N LYS A 41 -19.17 16.57 -20.78
CA LYS A 41 -20.10 15.43 -20.91
C LYS A 41 -20.34 14.74 -19.55
N ASN A 42 -19.95 15.39 -18.45
CA ASN A 42 -20.05 14.88 -17.09
C ASN A 42 -19.28 13.55 -16.87
N LYS A 43 -18.21 13.30 -17.63
CA LYS A 43 -17.33 12.14 -17.44
C LYS A 43 -16.07 12.52 -16.68
N PRO A 44 -15.57 11.67 -15.77
CA PRO A 44 -14.30 11.92 -15.12
C PRO A 44 -13.21 12.13 -16.15
N GLN A 45 -12.48 13.23 -16.04
CA GLN A 45 -11.44 13.60 -17.02
C GLN A 45 -10.31 12.58 -17.05
N HIS A 46 -10.02 11.94 -15.91
CA HIS A 46 -9.07 10.84 -15.84
C HIS A 46 -9.49 9.79 -14.81
N GLY A 47 -9.01 8.56 -15.00
CA GLY A 47 -9.31 7.45 -14.12
C GLY A 47 -8.15 6.46 -14.01
N PHE A 48 -7.97 5.92 -12.82
CA PHE A 48 -6.93 4.96 -12.49
C PHE A 48 -7.56 3.62 -12.15
N HIS A 49 -6.99 2.52 -12.66
CA HIS A 49 -7.39 1.18 -12.29
C HIS A 49 -6.50 0.67 -11.15
N TYR A 50 -7.10 0.51 -9.98
CA TYR A 50 -6.46 -0.05 -8.80
C TYR A 50 -6.74 -1.55 -8.73
N ILE A 51 -5.71 -2.36 -8.50
CA ILE A 51 -5.87 -3.78 -8.20
C ILE A 51 -5.90 -3.92 -6.67
N PRO A 52 -7.03 -4.32 -6.06
CA PRO A 52 -7.17 -4.38 -4.60
C PRO A 52 -6.13 -5.28 -3.93
N ILE A 53 -5.47 -4.75 -2.90
CA ILE A 53 -4.42 -5.48 -2.17
C ILE A 53 -4.99 -6.55 -1.24
N ILE A 54 -6.13 -6.29 -0.59
CA ILE A 54 -6.76 -7.21 0.38
C ILE A 54 -7.01 -8.60 -0.23
N PRO A 55 -7.73 -8.76 -1.36
CA PRO A 55 -7.97 -10.10 -1.92
C PRO A 55 -6.67 -10.79 -2.34
N ARG A 56 -5.64 -10.03 -2.73
CA ARG A 56 -4.32 -10.61 -3.05
C ARG A 56 -3.65 -11.17 -1.81
N LEU A 57 -3.69 -10.44 -0.69
CA LEU A 57 -3.16 -10.93 0.59
C LEU A 57 -3.92 -12.17 1.06
N VAL A 58 -5.26 -12.16 0.98
CA VAL A 58 -6.07 -13.34 1.31
C VAL A 58 -5.67 -14.55 0.47
N THR A 59 -5.55 -14.41 -0.85
CA THR A 59 -5.11 -15.51 -1.73
C THR A 59 -3.72 -16.04 -1.36
N LEU A 60 -2.77 -15.15 -1.04
CA LEU A 60 -1.43 -15.57 -0.62
C LEU A 60 -1.47 -16.35 0.71
N TYR A 61 -2.37 -16.00 1.62
CA TYR A 61 -2.56 -16.69 2.89
C TYR A 61 -3.27 -18.04 2.77
N THR A 62 -4.14 -18.21 1.78
CA THR A 62 -4.82 -19.49 1.52
C THR A 62 -3.87 -20.55 0.96
N ASN A 63 -2.77 -20.15 0.30
CA ASN A 63 -1.75 -21.07 -0.16
C ASN A 63 -0.78 -21.42 0.97
N LYS A 64 -0.68 -22.71 1.33
CA LYS A 64 0.14 -23.19 2.47
C LYS A 64 1.61 -22.74 2.41
N GLU A 65 2.24 -22.86 1.23
CA GLU A 65 3.66 -22.53 1.07
C GLU A 65 3.90 -21.02 1.17
N HIS A 66 3.10 -20.22 0.47
CA HIS A 66 3.20 -18.76 0.55
C HIS A 66 2.86 -18.23 1.94
N SER A 67 1.85 -18.82 2.58
CA SER A 67 1.43 -18.47 3.93
C SER A 67 2.54 -18.73 4.95
N LYS A 68 3.27 -19.86 4.83
CA LYS A 68 4.44 -20.13 5.66
C LYS A 68 5.52 -19.07 5.46
N VAL A 69 5.87 -18.74 4.21
CA VAL A 69 6.87 -17.68 3.95
C VAL A 69 6.44 -16.34 4.53
N LEU A 70 5.19 -15.91 4.31
CA LEU A 70 4.66 -14.65 4.83
C LEU A 70 4.68 -14.56 6.36
N GLN A 71 4.46 -15.69 7.04
CA GLN A 71 4.37 -15.79 8.50
C GLN A 71 5.67 -16.16 9.21
N THR A 72 6.76 -16.47 8.52
CA THR A 72 8.01 -16.82 9.20
C THR A 72 9.22 -16.07 8.69
N TYR A 73 9.17 -15.49 7.49
CA TYR A 73 10.36 -14.89 6.87
C TYR A 73 11.05 -13.84 7.75
N HIS A 74 10.29 -12.97 8.40
CA HIS A 74 10.86 -11.92 9.27
C HIS A 74 11.38 -12.48 10.61
N ALA A 75 10.75 -13.54 11.14
CA ALA A 75 11.10 -14.16 12.41
C ALA A 75 12.33 -15.07 12.25
N ASP A 76 12.44 -15.76 11.12
CA ASP A 76 13.57 -16.61 10.74
C ASP A 76 14.76 -15.78 10.20
N PHE A 77 14.61 -14.46 10.09
CA PHE A 77 15.64 -13.59 9.52
C PHE A 77 16.83 -13.43 10.48
N VAL A 78 17.95 -14.06 10.12
CA VAL A 78 19.22 -13.94 10.87
C VAL A 78 19.97 -12.68 10.46
N LEU A 79 20.08 -11.74 11.39
CA LEU A 79 20.88 -10.52 11.24
C LEU A 79 22.37 -10.85 11.13
N LYS A 80 23.04 -10.29 10.13
CA LYS A 80 24.51 -10.38 9.97
C LYS A 80 25.11 -8.97 10.03
N PRO A 81 26.05 -8.68 10.95
CA PRO A 81 26.54 -7.31 11.18
C PRO A 81 27.06 -6.61 9.92
N ASP A 82 27.74 -7.36 9.05
CA ASP A 82 28.49 -6.79 7.91
C ASP A 82 27.82 -7.01 6.54
N LYS A 83 26.54 -7.43 6.53
CA LYS A 83 25.82 -7.70 5.27
C LYS A 83 24.43 -7.10 5.29
N PHE A 84 24.16 -6.23 4.32
CA PHE A 84 22.82 -5.77 4.02
C PHE A 84 22.13 -6.79 3.10
N LYS A 85 21.14 -7.52 3.63
CA LYS A 85 20.38 -8.52 2.87
C LYS A 85 18.94 -8.05 2.62
N ASP A 86 18.32 -7.39 3.60
CA ASP A 86 16.93 -6.92 3.49
C ASP A 86 16.64 -5.71 4.40
N VAL A 87 15.41 -5.20 4.33
CA VAL A 87 14.87 -4.12 5.18
C VAL A 87 15.00 -4.41 6.67
N PHE A 88 15.04 -5.68 7.07
CA PHE A 88 15.18 -6.12 8.45
C PHE A 88 16.57 -5.80 9.05
N ASP A 89 17.59 -5.62 8.21
CA ASP A 89 18.92 -5.21 8.66
C ASP A 89 18.96 -3.73 9.08
N ARG A 90 17.98 -2.93 8.63
CA ARG A 90 17.97 -1.47 8.85
C ARG A 90 17.67 -1.12 10.31
N THR A 91 18.28 -0.02 10.74
CA THR A 91 18.08 0.59 12.07
C THR A 91 16.62 0.88 12.36
N HIS A 92 15.85 1.28 11.34
CA HIS A 92 14.41 1.54 11.51
C HIS A 92 13.64 0.30 11.95
N TYR A 93 13.81 -0.83 11.26
CA TYR A 93 13.15 -2.08 11.64
C TYR A 93 13.58 -2.55 13.03
N LYS A 94 14.88 -2.51 13.32
CA LYS A 94 15.43 -2.83 14.65
C LYS A 94 14.85 -1.96 15.76
N GLY A 95 14.62 -0.67 15.49
CA GLY A 95 13.96 0.24 16.41
C GLY A 95 12.49 -0.12 16.66
N LEU A 96 11.77 -0.57 15.62
CA LEU A 96 10.38 -1.02 15.76
C LEU A 96 10.26 -2.26 16.68
N LEU A 97 11.20 -3.20 16.60
CA LEU A 97 11.23 -4.40 17.47
C LEU A 97 11.20 -4.08 18.97
N GLN A 98 11.64 -2.87 19.36
CA GLN A 98 11.65 -2.44 20.76
C GLN A 98 10.46 -1.56 21.15
N LYS A 99 9.62 -1.16 20.19
CA LYS A 99 8.53 -0.21 20.39
C LYS A 99 7.20 -0.94 20.58
N LEU A 100 6.38 -0.46 21.52
CA LEU A 100 5.00 -0.93 21.69
C LEU A 100 4.11 -0.48 20.52
N VAL A 101 3.25 -1.38 20.06
CA VAL A 101 2.28 -1.07 19.01
C VAL A 101 1.30 0.00 19.50
N THR A 102 1.07 1.02 18.68
CA THR A 102 0.11 2.09 18.98
C THR A 102 -1.00 2.08 17.92
N LEU A 103 -2.25 1.89 18.34
CA LEU A 103 -3.44 1.94 17.48
C LEU A 103 -4.36 3.05 17.98
N HIS A 104 -4.71 4.02 17.13
CA HIS A 104 -5.62 5.11 17.49
C HIS A 104 -5.26 5.76 18.85
N SER A 105 -3.98 6.09 19.05
CA SER A 105 -3.41 6.64 20.30
C SER A 105 -3.43 5.72 21.53
N LYS A 106 -3.90 4.46 21.42
CA LYS A 106 -3.80 3.45 22.48
C LYS A 106 -2.56 2.58 22.28
N LYS A 107 -1.72 2.48 23.31
CA LYS A 107 -0.59 1.54 23.34
C LYS A 107 -1.12 0.14 23.66
N LEU A 108 -0.76 -0.84 22.83
CA LEU A 108 -1.00 -2.25 23.10
C LEU A 108 0.14 -2.81 23.95
N ALA A 109 -0.16 -3.83 24.76
CA ALA A 109 0.83 -4.56 25.55
C ALA A 109 1.67 -5.55 24.71
N ARG A 110 2.00 -5.20 23.47
CA ARG A 110 2.87 -5.98 22.58
C ARG A 110 3.78 -5.06 21.77
N LYS A 111 4.97 -5.54 21.43
CA LYS A 111 5.91 -4.82 20.58
C LYS A 111 5.60 -5.05 19.10
N PHE A 112 6.11 -4.22 18.20
CA PHE A 112 6.01 -4.51 16.77
C PHE A 112 6.81 -5.78 16.44
N PHE A 113 6.25 -6.63 15.58
CA PHE A 113 6.88 -7.86 15.10
C PHE A 113 7.23 -8.86 16.21
N SER A 114 6.48 -8.82 17.32
CA SER A 114 6.66 -9.77 18.43
C SER A 114 5.92 -11.10 18.18
N ASP A 115 4.92 -11.09 17.31
CA ASP A 115 4.28 -12.32 16.81
C ASP A 115 4.98 -12.72 15.52
N MET A 116 5.35 -13.98 15.36
CA MET A 116 5.98 -14.48 14.13
C MET A 116 5.10 -14.22 12.89
N ARG A 117 3.78 -14.13 13.06
CA ARG A 117 2.82 -13.90 11.98
C ARG A 117 2.68 -12.42 11.61
N ASP A 118 3.39 -11.51 12.28
CA ASP A 118 3.39 -10.09 11.93
C ASP A 118 4.06 -9.90 10.55
N ILE A 119 3.39 -9.21 9.63
CA ILE A 119 3.91 -8.97 8.28
C ILE A 119 4.49 -7.56 8.18
N ALA A 120 5.70 -7.44 7.66
CA ALA A 120 6.25 -6.16 7.20
C ALA A 120 5.86 -5.90 5.74
N LEU A 121 5.04 -4.86 5.49
CA LEU A 121 4.71 -4.43 4.14
C LEU A 121 5.49 -3.17 3.76
N GLY A 122 6.39 -3.30 2.79
CA GLY A 122 7.06 -2.17 2.16
C GLY A 122 6.21 -1.60 1.03
N ILE A 123 5.99 -0.28 1.05
CA ILE A 123 5.31 0.42 -0.05
C ILE A 123 6.29 1.44 -0.59
N SER A 124 6.60 1.33 -1.88
CA SER A 124 7.33 2.35 -2.62
C SER A 124 6.36 3.09 -3.52
N PHE A 125 6.34 4.41 -3.38
CA PHE A 125 5.62 5.28 -4.30
C PHE A 125 6.68 5.92 -5.20
N HIS A 126 6.68 5.57 -6.48
CA HIS A 126 7.29 6.48 -7.45
C HIS A 126 6.37 7.68 -7.52
N SER A 127 6.86 8.85 -7.14
CA SER A 127 6.13 10.09 -7.37
C SER A 127 5.96 10.26 -8.88
N PHE A 128 4.70 10.31 -9.31
CA PHE A 128 4.20 10.73 -10.62
C PHE A 128 4.37 9.74 -11.80
N THR A 129 3.28 9.65 -12.57
CA THR A 129 3.05 8.87 -13.80
C THR A 129 4.32 8.63 -14.63
N LEU A 130 4.85 7.40 -14.62
CA LEU A 130 5.98 6.99 -15.45
C LEU A 130 5.67 6.90 -16.96
N PHE A 131 4.40 7.04 -17.35
CA PHE A 131 4.01 7.05 -18.74
C PHE A 131 3.01 8.19 -19.00
N LYS A 132 3.51 9.27 -19.62
CA LYS A 132 2.66 10.07 -20.51
C LYS A 132 2.31 9.15 -21.68
N HIS A 133 1.04 8.79 -21.81
CA HIS A 133 0.55 8.27 -23.09
C HIS A 133 0.58 9.44 -24.08
N TRP A 134 1.58 9.44 -24.96
CA TRP A 134 1.55 10.25 -26.16
C TRP A 134 0.41 9.68 -27.02
N LYS A 135 -0.62 10.51 -27.23
CA LYS A 135 -1.59 10.30 -28.31
C LYS A 135 -1.03 10.89 -29.59
#